data_AF-A0A9D8UIT5-F1
#
_entry.id   AF-A0A9D8UIT5-F1
#
_cell.length_a   1.000
_cell.length_b   1.000
_cell.length_c   1.000
_cell.angle_alpha   90.00
_cell.angle_beta   90.00
_cell.angle_gamma   90.00
#
_symmetry.space_group_name_H-M   'P 1'
#
loop_
_entity.id
_entity.type
_entity.pdbx_description
1 polymer ?
#
loop_
_entity_poly.entity_id
_entity_poly.type
_entity_poly.pdbx_seq_one_letter_code
_entity_poly.pdbx_strand_id
1 'polypeptide(L)'
;MPAHNAINNKIVFKGNAKEAEDKHRPILSLEIRKKFGKGPFSKQETVRDIILFCLNYYVTEFKDVCHKETSLTFYQNILWFHEQATEIAVLHKEDDLSEPIDHEYISIYRRVLKFILETGCDVKMVSGEATDQKFISRIEPVLNNLLYLGEMILSLADFYAEQSMIEEVVLISFDEKGQFKFSRNHHYNFIFEHIIKELGTHLFKTVVDESDLAGIEDLKNSFQECFGIKYEAVSHMVAAIDKQLKEKGDSNGVNWETYTYNMKEQFSIPYEITEQLFGGLRLDKNIKMDLLDLACKPYRIDRYLYKPLLIWNIDGKDFSFLGVNAWTESLLQYATNAIPWGKAPKEWLSNQCFKKYVHKKEDEHGKWLENAFEKIVLELNLKYDRNVKTLNHNKGSERIDIKGLGEVDFIVVSNHTKRIYIIDCKHLMSRYDIANQRNDYNAFVLNKKSYNKTMRNKLDWFTSNKAILIQHLSGLGGVKEIENYSIEGVFVINTPTLYMYNSEFRIYTISQIKDVLLNKYVDPKFLILDEENNSTYSVGYPYFKKPKQINFDRLSEQNDH
;
A
#
# COMPACT_ATOMS: atom_id res chain seq x y z
N MET A 1 -9.22 31.15 7.88
CA MET A 1 -8.79 29.84 7.38
C MET A 1 -7.28 29.72 7.42
N PRO A 2 -6.72 28.72 8.11
CA PRO A 2 -5.30 28.38 8.11
C PRO A 2 -4.91 27.73 6.78
N ALA A 3 -5.07 28.49 5.69
CA ALA A 3 -4.57 28.16 4.37
C ALA A 3 -3.11 28.59 4.28
N HIS A 4 -2.23 27.63 3.98
CA HIS A 4 -0.81 27.84 3.83
C HIS A 4 -0.42 27.72 2.36
N ASN A 5 0.41 28.63 1.87
CA ASN A 5 1.09 28.45 0.59
C ASN A 5 2.21 27.43 0.80
N ALA A 6 2.04 26.21 0.30
CA ALA A 6 3.01 25.15 0.47
C ALA A 6 4.18 25.31 -0.51
N ILE A 7 3.87 25.57 -1.79
CA ILE A 7 4.85 25.78 -2.87
C ILE A 7 4.12 26.38 -4.08
N ASN A 8 4.75 27.27 -4.86
CA ASN A 8 4.22 27.76 -6.16
C ASN A 8 2.74 28.20 -6.15
N ASN A 9 2.29 28.89 -5.09
CA ASN A 9 0.90 29.32 -4.88
C ASN A 9 -0.11 28.19 -4.68
N LYS A 10 0.35 26.96 -4.41
CA LYS A 10 -0.48 25.81 -4.06
C LYS A 10 -0.87 25.92 -2.60
N ILE A 11 -2.17 25.95 -2.36
CA ILE A 11 -2.74 26.19 -1.03
C ILE A 11 -3.12 24.86 -0.39
N VAL A 12 -2.69 24.70 0.86
CA VAL A 12 -2.97 23.54 1.70
C VAL A 12 -3.59 24.04 3.00
N PHE A 13 -4.70 23.43 3.41
CA PHE A 13 -5.27 23.70 4.72
C PHE A 13 -4.49 22.90 5.78
N LYS A 14 -3.93 23.59 6.79
CA LYS A 14 -3.35 22.91 7.96
C LYS A 14 -4.35 22.90 9.10
N GLY A 15 -4.83 21.71 9.44
CA GLY A 15 -5.80 21.55 10.51
C GLY A 15 -5.23 21.92 11.89
N ASN A 16 -6.05 22.55 12.74
CA ASN A 16 -5.77 22.66 14.16
C ASN A 16 -6.27 21.40 14.88
N ALA A 17 -5.41 20.39 15.00
CA ALA A 17 -5.77 19.10 15.59
C ALA A 17 -6.20 19.20 17.07
N LYS A 18 -5.72 20.21 17.80
CA LYS A 18 -5.91 20.29 19.25
C LYS A 18 -7.38 20.43 19.67
N GLU A 19 -8.14 21.29 19.00
CA GLU A 19 -9.55 21.49 19.33
C GLU A 19 -10.39 20.24 19.06
N ALA A 20 -10.11 19.54 17.96
CA ALA A 20 -10.76 18.28 17.62
C ALA A 20 -10.33 17.14 18.57
N GLU A 21 -9.07 17.10 18.96
CA GLU A 21 -8.56 16.15 19.95
C GLU A 21 -9.24 16.35 21.32
N ASP A 22 -9.28 17.58 21.82
CA ASP A 22 -9.93 17.94 23.09
C ASP A 22 -11.44 17.61 23.08
N LYS A 23 -12.07 17.61 21.91
CA LYS A 23 -13.46 17.20 21.73
C LYS A 23 -13.63 15.68 21.79
N HIS A 24 -12.80 14.91 21.09
CA HIS A 24 -13.05 13.48 20.85
C HIS A 24 -12.30 12.55 21.81
N ARG A 25 -11.02 12.81 22.10
CA ARG A 25 -10.15 11.91 22.88
C ARG A 25 -10.64 11.72 24.32
N PRO A 26 -11.10 12.75 25.07
CA PRO A 26 -11.61 12.55 26.43
C PRO A 26 -12.86 11.67 26.50
N ILE A 27 -13.79 11.84 25.56
CA ILE A 27 -15.03 11.06 25.47
C ILE A 27 -14.68 9.59 25.26
N LEU A 28 -13.90 9.29 24.23
CA LEU A 28 -13.52 7.92 23.92
C LEU A 28 -12.69 7.27 25.03
N SER A 29 -11.81 8.04 25.70
CA SER A 29 -11.05 7.56 26.87
C SER A 29 -11.95 7.14 28.04
N LEU A 30 -13.05 7.86 28.28
CA LEU A 30 -14.04 7.47 29.29
C LEU A 30 -14.75 6.18 28.89
N GLU A 31 -15.14 6.05 27.62
CA GLU A 31 -15.84 4.87 27.11
C GLU A 31 -14.96 3.61 27.13
N ILE A 32 -13.69 3.72 26.73
CA ILE A 32 -12.73 2.60 26.84
C ILE A 32 -12.62 2.16 28.30
N ARG A 33 -12.48 3.09 29.25
CA ARG A 33 -12.36 2.73 30.68
C ARG A 33 -13.61 2.07 31.23
N LYS A 34 -14.79 2.54 30.84
CA LYS A 34 -16.06 1.94 31.23
C LYS A 34 -16.22 0.52 30.68
N LYS A 35 -15.77 0.27 29.45
CA LYS A 35 -15.98 -0.99 28.75
C LYS A 35 -14.88 -2.04 29.01
N PHE A 36 -13.62 -1.62 29.09
CA PHE A 36 -12.46 -2.50 29.14
C PHE A 36 -11.61 -2.35 30.42
N GLY A 37 -11.83 -1.28 31.21
CA GLY A 37 -11.05 -0.98 32.41
C GLY A 37 -9.91 0.02 32.19
N LYS A 38 -9.06 0.23 33.19
CA LYS A 38 -8.02 1.29 33.18
C LYS A 38 -6.72 0.91 32.47
N GLY A 39 -6.58 -0.32 31.97
CA GLY A 39 -5.34 -0.79 31.36
C GLY A 39 -4.14 -0.83 32.35
N PRO A 40 -2.89 -0.88 31.84
CA PRO A 40 -2.54 -0.91 30.42
C PRO A 40 -3.01 -2.21 29.74
N PHE A 41 -3.19 -2.16 28.42
CA PHE A 41 -3.59 -3.30 27.62
C PHE A 41 -2.50 -3.64 26.60
N SER A 42 -2.00 -4.88 26.65
CA SER A 42 -1.01 -5.42 25.71
C SER A 42 -1.43 -6.76 25.10
N LYS A 43 -2.44 -7.43 25.67
CA LYS A 43 -2.91 -8.74 25.20
C LYS A 43 -3.56 -8.63 23.82
N GLN A 44 -3.14 -9.51 22.92
CA GLN A 44 -3.51 -9.54 21.51
C GLN A 44 -5.00 -9.27 21.21
N GLU A 45 -5.90 -10.09 21.77
CA GLU A 45 -7.33 -10.01 21.48
C GLU A 45 -7.96 -8.76 22.10
N THR A 46 -7.60 -8.44 23.35
CA THR A 46 -8.12 -7.25 24.05
C THR A 46 -7.73 -5.95 23.34
N VAL A 47 -6.48 -5.83 22.92
CA VAL A 47 -5.98 -4.67 22.18
C VAL A 47 -6.69 -4.55 20.83
N ARG A 48 -6.88 -5.67 20.11
CA ARG A 48 -7.63 -5.70 18.86
C ARG A 48 -9.07 -5.21 19.04
N ASP A 49 -9.75 -5.65 20.10
CA ASP A 49 -11.12 -5.24 20.40
C ASP A 49 -11.22 -3.75 20.74
N ILE A 50 -10.24 -3.21 21.47
CA ILE A 50 -10.19 -1.77 21.78
C ILE A 50 -9.92 -0.96 20.50
N ILE A 51 -8.99 -1.39 19.64
CA ILE A 51 -8.72 -0.71 18.36
C ILE A 51 -9.97 -0.68 17.48
N LEU A 52 -10.68 -1.82 17.34
CA LEU A 52 -11.94 -1.88 16.59
C LEU A 52 -13.04 -1.00 17.20
N PHE A 53 -13.11 -0.94 18.53
CA PHE A 53 -14.03 -0.04 19.22
C PHE A 53 -13.74 1.42 18.90
N CYS A 54 -12.47 1.85 18.95
CA CYS A 54 -12.05 3.19 18.59
C CYS A 54 -12.29 3.50 17.09
N LEU A 55 -11.97 2.55 16.20
CA LEU A 55 -12.21 2.71 14.76
C LEU A 55 -13.68 2.97 14.47
N ASN A 56 -14.58 2.19 15.06
CA ASN A 56 -16.02 2.38 14.88
C ASN A 56 -16.46 3.76 15.37
N TYR A 57 -15.98 4.22 16.54
CA TYR A 57 -16.28 5.56 17.04
C TYR A 57 -15.87 6.64 16.04
N TYR A 58 -14.61 6.65 15.59
CA TYR A 58 -14.10 7.68 14.70
C TYR A 58 -14.75 7.63 13.30
N VAL A 59 -15.00 6.44 12.75
CA VAL A 59 -15.72 6.27 11.49
C VAL A 59 -17.15 6.81 11.58
N THR A 60 -17.86 6.53 12.68
CA THR A 60 -19.21 7.06 12.91
C THR A 60 -19.19 8.57 13.01
N GLU A 61 -18.32 9.15 13.84
CA GLU A 61 -18.21 10.61 13.99
C GLU A 61 -17.85 11.30 12.67
N PHE A 62 -16.94 10.71 11.87
CA PHE A 62 -16.56 11.25 10.57
C PHE A 62 -17.75 11.28 9.61
N LYS A 63 -18.47 10.16 9.47
CA LYS A 63 -19.66 10.07 8.61
C LYS A 63 -20.75 11.04 9.07
N ASP A 64 -20.96 11.16 10.37
CA ASP A 64 -21.95 12.07 10.93
C ASP A 64 -21.64 13.53 10.61
N VAL A 65 -20.37 13.93 10.67
CA VAL A 65 -19.95 15.29 10.28
C VAL A 65 -20.18 15.51 8.78
N CYS A 66 -19.79 14.57 7.93
CA CYS A 66 -20.04 14.66 6.49
C CYS A 66 -21.53 14.70 6.16
N HIS A 67 -22.36 13.81 6.72
CA HIS A 67 -23.79 13.76 6.40
C HIS A 67 -24.58 14.98 6.90
N LYS A 68 -24.09 15.68 7.93
CA LYS A 68 -24.68 16.94 8.41
C LYS A 68 -24.29 18.14 7.55
N GLU A 69 -23.16 18.05 6.85
CA GLU A 69 -22.72 19.09 5.92
C GLU A 69 -23.36 18.86 4.55
N THR A 70 -24.35 19.69 4.19
CA THR A 70 -25.07 19.56 2.92
C THR A 70 -24.67 20.62 1.90
N SER A 71 -23.71 21.50 2.20
CA SER A 71 -23.29 22.55 1.26
C SER A 71 -22.51 21.98 0.08
N LEU A 72 -23.00 22.22 -1.13
CA LEU A 72 -22.22 21.96 -2.35
C LEU A 72 -20.88 22.72 -2.32
N THR A 73 -20.91 23.98 -1.88
CA THR A 73 -19.74 24.87 -1.82
C THR A 73 -18.65 24.27 -0.93
N PHE A 74 -19.02 23.60 0.17
CA PHE A 74 -18.06 22.87 1.01
C PHE A 74 -17.34 21.77 0.23
N TYR A 75 -18.07 20.85 -0.41
CA TYR A 75 -17.47 19.73 -1.14
C TYR A 75 -16.65 20.17 -2.36
N GLN A 76 -17.07 21.24 -3.03
CA GLN A 76 -16.28 21.90 -4.07
C GLN A 76 -14.94 22.41 -3.52
N ASN A 77 -14.93 23.03 -2.34
CA ASN A 77 -13.68 23.47 -1.68
C ASN A 77 -12.78 22.27 -1.32
N ILE A 78 -13.33 21.16 -0.84
CA ILE A 78 -12.57 19.93 -0.56
C ILE A 78 -11.94 19.39 -1.85
N LEU A 79 -12.69 19.35 -2.95
CA LEU A 79 -12.16 18.91 -4.25
C LEU A 79 -11.03 19.82 -4.70
N TRP A 80 -11.18 21.13 -4.57
CA TRP A 80 -10.13 22.09 -4.89
C TRP A 80 -8.86 21.86 -4.07
N PHE A 81 -8.96 21.71 -2.75
CA PHE A 81 -7.80 21.39 -1.91
C PHE A 81 -7.14 20.06 -2.31
N HIS A 82 -7.94 19.07 -2.67
CA HIS A 82 -7.44 17.77 -3.10
C HIS A 82 -6.61 17.91 -4.38
N GLU A 83 -7.10 18.71 -5.34
CA GLU A 83 -6.40 18.96 -6.60
C GLU A 83 -5.07 19.67 -6.39
N GLN A 84 -5.03 20.68 -5.49
CA GLN A 84 -3.78 21.36 -5.12
C GLN A 84 -2.79 20.38 -4.49
N ALA A 85 -3.23 19.59 -3.51
CA ALA A 85 -2.36 18.66 -2.81
C ALA A 85 -1.89 17.50 -3.71
N THR A 86 -2.72 17.05 -4.66
CA THR A 86 -2.33 16.05 -5.66
C THR A 86 -1.28 16.57 -6.62
N GLU A 87 -1.37 17.83 -7.02
CA GLU A 87 -0.32 18.45 -7.83
C GLU A 87 1.02 18.51 -7.09
N ILE A 88 1.01 18.91 -5.81
CA ILE A 88 2.21 18.90 -4.96
C ILE A 88 2.82 17.49 -4.92
N ALA A 89 2.02 16.47 -4.63
CA ALA A 89 2.51 15.11 -4.49
C ALA A 89 3.05 14.49 -5.80
N VAL A 90 2.63 14.99 -6.97
CA VAL A 90 3.04 14.45 -8.27
C VAL A 90 4.19 15.28 -8.88
N LEU A 91 4.07 16.60 -8.90
CA LEU A 91 5.01 17.50 -9.58
C LEU A 91 6.14 18.01 -8.68
N HIS A 92 5.95 18.00 -7.36
CA HIS A 92 6.87 18.60 -6.38
C HIS A 92 7.39 17.61 -5.34
N LYS A 93 7.42 16.31 -5.67
CA LYS A 93 7.75 15.21 -4.73
C LYS A 93 9.17 15.29 -4.13
N GLU A 94 10.12 15.91 -4.83
CA GLU A 94 11.51 16.09 -4.38
C GLU A 94 11.78 17.53 -3.92
N ASP A 95 10.79 18.43 -4.04
CA ASP A 95 10.96 19.82 -3.67
C ASP A 95 10.71 20.01 -2.18
N ASP A 96 11.47 20.92 -1.57
CA ASP A 96 11.23 21.36 -0.20
C ASP A 96 9.93 22.16 -0.13
N LEU A 97 9.05 21.79 0.82
CA LEU A 97 7.79 22.49 1.06
C LEU A 97 7.96 23.57 2.12
N SER A 98 7.13 24.61 2.03
CA SER A 98 7.13 25.69 3.01
C SER A 98 6.59 25.20 4.35
N GLU A 99 7.36 25.42 5.42
CA GLU A 99 6.87 25.17 6.77
C GLU A 99 5.53 25.91 7.02
N PRO A 100 4.58 25.28 7.73
CA PRO A 100 4.73 24.04 8.50
C PRO A 100 4.23 22.79 7.76
N ILE A 101 4.22 22.79 6.42
CA ILE A 101 3.75 21.67 5.59
C ILE A 101 4.94 20.82 5.17
N ASP A 102 4.83 19.49 5.32
CA ASP A 102 5.80 18.52 4.82
C ASP A 102 5.10 17.43 3.98
N HIS A 103 5.88 16.58 3.31
CA HIS A 103 5.36 15.53 2.44
C HIS A 103 4.57 14.45 3.20
N GLU A 104 4.89 14.22 4.48
CA GLU A 104 4.16 13.29 5.34
C GLU A 104 2.73 13.81 5.58
N TYR A 105 2.60 15.08 5.96
CA TYR A 105 1.32 15.76 6.11
C TYR A 105 0.53 15.75 4.81
N ILE A 106 1.14 16.08 3.67
CA ILE A 106 0.47 16.05 2.35
C ILE A 106 -0.10 14.66 2.05
N SER A 107 0.66 13.60 2.35
CA SER A 107 0.21 12.22 2.14
C SER A 107 -1.07 11.89 2.92
N ILE A 108 -1.09 12.18 4.23
CA ILE A 108 -2.24 11.96 5.10
C ILE A 108 -3.40 12.87 4.69
N TYR A 109 -3.13 14.16 4.54
CA TYR A 109 -4.12 15.19 4.17
C TYR A 109 -4.90 14.81 2.92
N ARG A 110 -4.20 14.43 1.84
CA ARG A 110 -4.84 13.99 0.59
C ARG A 110 -5.78 12.81 0.80
N ARG A 111 -5.36 11.80 1.58
CA ARG A 111 -6.20 10.62 1.84
C ARG A 111 -7.46 10.97 2.61
N VAL A 112 -7.35 11.86 3.60
CA VAL A 112 -8.52 12.32 4.35
C VAL A 112 -9.46 13.13 3.45
N LEU A 113 -8.94 14.01 2.58
CA LEU A 113 -9.78 14.71 1.60
C LEU A 113 -10.51 13.71 0.68
N LYS A 114 -9.85 12.64 0.23
CA LYS A 114 -10.51 11.55 -0.52
C LYS A 114 -11.64 10.92 0.32
N PHE A 115 -11.44 10.63 1.60
CA PHE A 115 -12.52 10.14 2.46
C PHE A 115 -13.73 11.09 2.52
N ILE A 116 -13.49 12.41 2.59
CA ILE A 116 -14.57 13.40 2.58
C ILE A 116 -15.32 13.38 1.24
N LEU A 117 -14.59 13.40 0.11
CA LEU A 117 -15.17 13.39 -1.25
C LEU A 117 -15.97 12.11 -1.52
N GLU A 118 -15.42 10.95 -1.14
CA GLU A 118 -16.06 9.64 -1.31
C GLU A 118 -17.30 9.52 -0.41
N THR A 119 -17.25 10.00 0.83
CA THR A 119 -18.43 10.06 1.72
C THR A 119 -19.47 11.05 1.20
N GLY A 120 -19.05 12.13 0.54
CA GLY A 120 -19.92 13.12 -0.10
C GLY A 120 -20.89 12.52 -1.14
N CYS A 121 -20.56 11.38 -1.75
CA CYS A 121 -21.49 10.67 -2.63
C CYS A 121 -22.78 10.17 -1.94
N ASP A 122 -22.77 10.05 -0.60
CA ASP A 122 -23.99 9.72 0.17
C ASP A 122 -24.86 10.94 0.48
N VAL A 123 -24.32 12.15 0.28
CA VAL A 123 -24.95 13.40 0.71
C VAL A 123 -25.84 13.96 -0.38
N LYS A 124 -27.05 14.38 0.03
CA LYS A 124 -27.93 15.21 -0.80
C LYS A 124 -27.52 16.67 -0.59
N MET A 125 -26.74 17.19 -1.52
CA MET A 125 -26.18 18.52 -1.44
C MET A 125 -27.19 19.59 -1.87
N VAL A 126 -27.03 20.79 -1.32
CA VAL A 126 -27.82 21.98 -1.59
C VAL A 126 -26.90 23.04 -2.19
N SER A 127 -27.33 23.63 -3.30
CA SER A 127 -26.58 24.72 -3.96
C SER A 127 -26.95 26.10 -3.42
N GLY A 128 -26.14 27.12 -3.75
CA GLY A 128 -26.45 28.53 -3.50
C GLY A 128 -25.76 29.19 -2.30
N GLU A 129 -24.91 28.49 -1.55
CA GLU A 129 -24.08 29.12 -0.52
C GLU A 129 -22.91 29.88 -1.16
N ALA A 130 -22.76 31.16 -0.83
CA ALA A 130 -21.66 31.99 -1.33
C ALA A 130 -20.34 31.71 -0.59
N THR A 131 -19.22 31.75 -1.31
CA THR A 131 -17.87 31.65 -0.75
C THR A 131 -17.44 32.98 -0.11
N ASP A 132 -18.08 33.35 1.00
CA ASP A 132 -17.79 34.57 1.74
C ASP A 132 -17.06 34.29 3.09
N GLN A 133 -16.77 35.36 3.85
CA GLN A 133 -16.10 35.21 5.14
C GLN A 133 -16.93 34.40 6.17
N LYS A 134 -18.27 34.42 6.06
CA LYS A 134 -19.14 33.63 6.94
C LYS A 134 -19.03 32.15 6.62
N PHE A 135 -19.04 31.80 5.33
CA PHE A 135 -18.77 30.44 4.86
C PHE A 135 -17.42 29.96 5.40
N ILE A 136 -16.35 30.72 5.17
CA ILE A 136 -14.99 30.36 5.62
C ILE A 136 -14.96 30.10 7.13
N SER A 137 -15.55 31.01 7.92
CA SER A 137 -15.56 30.89 9.38
C SER A 137 -16.38 29.69 9.88
N ARG A 138 -17.40 29.28 9.11
CA ARG A 138 -18.25 28.12 9.40
C ARG A 138 -17.56 26.80 9.07
N ILE A 139 -16.87 26.71 7.94
CA ILE A 139 -16.28 25.45 7.45
C ILE A 139 -14.94 25.10 8.09
N GLU A 140 -14.18 26.10 8.56
CA GLU A 140 -12.89 25.89 9.21
C GLU A 140 -12.94 24.89 10.38
N PRO A 141 -13.84 25.02 11.38
CA PRO A 141 -13.95 24.02 12.44
C PRO A 141 -14.44 22.65 11.96
N VAL A 142 -15.27 22.61 10.90
CA VAL A 142 -15.75 21.35 10.30
C VAL A 142 -14.59 20.59 9.67
N LEU A 143 -13.77 21.28 8.87
CA LEU A 143 -12.60 20.69 8.22
C LEU A 143 -11.53 20.29 9.24
N ASN A 144 -11.24 21.12 10.26
CA ASN A 144 -10.37 20.75 11.37
C ASN A 144 -10.81 19.42 12.01
N ASN A 145 -12.11 19.27 12.25
CA ASN A 145 -12.66 18.06 12.85
C ASN A 145 -12.50 16.84 11.91
N LEU A 146 -12.83 16.98 10.63
CA LEU A 146 -12.71 15.89 9.66
C LEU A 146 -11.26 15.46 9.45
N LEU A 147 -10.31 16.39 9.41
CA LEU A 147 -8.89 16.08 9.28
C LEU A 147 -8.38 15.25 10.47
N TYR A 148 -8.69 15.68 11.69
CA TYR A 148 -8.34 14.93 12.90
C TYR A 148 -9.00 13.54 12.92
N LEU A 149 -10.30 13.45 12.65
CA LEU A 149 -11.02 12.17 12.63
C LEU A 149 -10.44 11.22 11.57
N GLY A 150 -10.14 11.73 10.38
CA GLY A 150 -9.54 10.95 9.28
C GLY A 150 -8.14 10.45 9.60
N GLU A 151 -7.31 11.28 10.23
CA GLU A 151 -5.97 10.89 10.71
C GLU A 151 -6.08 9.76 11.74
N MET A 152 -6.96 9.90 12.74
CA MET A 152 -7.18 8.86 13.75
C MET A 152 -7.67 7.53 13.14
N ILE A 153 -8.55 7.58 12.13
CA ILE A 153 -8.99 6.39 11.40
C ILE A 153 -7.81 5.69 10.73
N LEU A 154 -6.93 6.44 10.05
CA LEU A 154 -5.75 5.89 9.38
C LEU A 154 -4.77 5.28 10.38
N SER A 155 -4.42 6.00 11.45
CA SER A 155 -3.49 5.50 12.47
C SER A 155 -4.01 4.23 13.16
N LEU A 156 -5.31 4.17 13.45
CA LEU A 156 -5.91 2.97 14.05
C LEU A 156 -5.98 1.79 13.07
N ALA A 157 -6.17 2.05 11.78
CA ALA A 157 -6.12 1.01 10.75
C ALA A 157 -4.71 0.40 10.67
N ASP A 158 -3.67 1.23 10.79
CA ASP A 158 -2.29 0.77 10.86
C ASP A 158 -2.01 -0.01 12.15
N PHE A 159 -2.39 0.48 13.32
CA PHE A 159 -2.25 -0.28 14.58
C PHE A 159 -2.99 -1.62 14.54
N TYR A 160 -4.18 -1.67 13.93
CA TYR A 160 -4.91 -2.92 13.74
C TYR A 160 -4.14 -3.91 12.85
N ALA A 161 -3.51 -3.40 11.80
CA ALA A 161 -2.73 -4.20 10.88
C ALA A 161 -1.42 -4.69 11.51
N GLU A 162 -0.70 -3.82 12.22
CA GLU A 162 0.47 -4.18 13.04
C GLU A 162 0.10 -5.29 14.02
N GLN A 163 -0.94 -5.07 14.83
CA GLN A 163 -1.40 -6.06 15.81
C GLN A 163 -1.74 -7.39 15.13
N SER A 164 -2.32 -7.38 13.93
CA SER A 164 -2.65 -8.61 13.21
C SER A 164 -1.44 -9.39 12.70
N MET A 165 -0.27 -8.75 12.55
CA MET A 165 0.94 -9.36 12.01
C MET A 165 2.00 -9.67 13.07
N ILE A 166 2.07 -8.87 14.13
CA ILE A 166 3.08 -8.92 15.17
C ILE A 166 2.40 -9.13 16.52
N GLU A 167 2.87 -10.15 17.23
CA GLU A 167 2.36 -10.49 18.56
C GLU A 167 2.66 -9.37 19.57
N GLU A 168 1.61 -8.93 20.28
CA GLU A 168 1.69 -7.96 21.39
C GLU A 168 2.41 -6.64 21.02
N VAL A 169 2.29 -6.19 19.76
CA VAL A 169 2.98 -5.00 19.27
C VAL A 169 2.40 -3.70 19.81
N VAL A 170 1.08 -3.58 19.96
CA VAL A 170 0.45 -2.35 20.42
C VAL A 170 0.21 -2.40 21.94
N LEU A 171 0.59 -1.31 22.60
CA LEU A 171 0.32 -1.03 24.01
C LEU A 171 -0.64 0.16 24.11
N ILE A 172 -1.75 -0.05 24.83
CA ILE A 172 -2.74 0.98 25.14
C ILE A 172 -2.62 1.34 26.62
N SER A 173 -2.20 2.57 26.90
CA SER A 173 -2.06 3.11 28.27
C SER A 173 -2.91 4.37 28.45
N PHE A 174 -2.97 4.89 29.67
CA PHE A 174 -3.64 6.16 29.98
C PHE A 174 -2.67 7.11 30.64
N ASP A 175 -2.69 8.37 30.23
CA ASP A 175 -1.89 9.43 30.84
C ASP A 175 -2.47 9.91 32.19
N GLU A 176 -1.81 10.87 32.82
CA GLU A 176 -2.23 11.46 34.11
C GLU A 176 -3.61 12.12 34.05
N LYS A 177 -4.03 12.61 32.87
CA LYS A 177 -5.37 13.15 32.63
C LYS A 177 -6.39 12.05 32.36
N GLY A 178 -5.94 10.80 32.33
CA GLY A 178 -6.75 9.63 32.06
C GLY A 178 -7.19 9.53 30.60
N GLN A 179 -6.43 10.11 29.67
CA GLN A 179 -6.64 9.99 28.24
C GLN A 179 -5.86 8.80 27.68
N PHE A 180 -6.46 8.02 26.79
CA PHE A 180 -5.78 6.86 26.22
C PHE A 180 -4.61 7.29 25.33
N LYS A 181 -3.57 6.47 25.24
CA LYS A 181 -2.43 6.61 24.33
C LYS A 181 -2.15 5.26 23.68
N PHE A 182 -1.99 5.26 22.36
CA PHE A 182 -1.43 4.12 21.63
C PHE A 182 0.09 4.28 21.55
N SER A 183 0.79 3.17 21.74
CA SER A 183 2.25 3.08 21.63
C SER A 183 2.61 1.68 21.16
N ARG A 184 3.87 1.48 20.77
CA ARG A 184 4.40 0.15 20.46
C ARG A 184 5.18 -0.39 21.65
N ASN A 185 4.99 -1.68 21.92
CA ASN A 185 5.58 -2.39 23.05
C ASN A 185 7.07 -2.74 22.80
N HIS A 186 7.79 -3.07 23.87
CA HIS A 186 9.19 -3.52 23.81
C HIS A 186 10.09 -2.57 23.02
N HIS A 187 10.96 -3.11 22.16
CA HIS A 187 11.84 -2.38 21.27
C HIS A 187 11.23 -2.10 19.89
N TYR A 188 9.96 -2.46 19.67
CA TYR A 188 9.39 -2.48 18.33
C TYR A 188 9.30 -1.09 17.71
N ASN A 189 9.09 -0.03 18.49
CA ASN A 189 9.08 1.33 17.95
C ASN A 189 10.39 1.70 17.26
N PHE A 190 11.53 1.39 17.90
CA PHE A 190 12.85 1.61 17.32
C PHE A 190 13.04 0.84 16.01
N ILE A 191 12.56 -0.41 15.96
CA ILE A 191 12.64 -1.22 14.73
C ILE A 191 11.78 -0.62 13.63
N PHE A 192 10.56 -0.18 13.94
CA PHE A 192 9.71 0.51 12.96
C PHE A 192 10.36 1.79 12.43
N GLU A 193 10.93 2.63 13.28
CA GLU A 193 11.63 3.85 12.87
C GLU A 193 12.83 3.54 11.97
N HIS A 194 13.61 2.51 12.31
CA HIS A 194 14.73 2.05 11.48
C HIS A 194 14.25 1.55 10.11
N ILE A 195 13.24 0.67 10.09
CA ILE A 195 12.65 0.13 8.87
C ILE A 195 12.07 1.27 8.02
N ILE A 196 11.33 2.22 8.60
CA ILE A 196 10.75 3.35 7.86
C ILE A 196 11.86 4.23 7.28
N LYS A 197 12.98 4.42 7.97
CA LYS A 197 14.13 5.18 7.46
C LYS A 197 14.84 4.46 6.31
N GLU A 198 15.09 3.16 6.46
CA GLU A 198 15.73 2.31 5.43
C GLU A 198 14.82 2.18 4.21
N LEU A 199 13.56 1.81 4.45
CA LEU A 199 12.54 1.69 3.42
C LEU A 199 12.22 3.04 2.82
N GLY A 200 12.18 4.15 3.56
CA GLY A 200 11.82 5.48 3.04
C GLY A 200 12.62 5.84 1.80
N THR A 201 13.95 5.70 1.85
CA THR A 201 14.82 5.92 0.69
C THR A 201 14.56 4.96 -0.49
N HIS A 202 14.03 3.76 -0.22
CA HIS A 202 13.63 2.80 -1.24
C HIS A 202 12.18 2.96 -1.67
N LEU A 203 11.25 3.40 -0.84
CA LEU A 203 9.82 3.61 -1.10
C LEU A 203 9.62 4.78 -2.07
N PHE A 204 10.52 5.78 -2.04
CA PHE A 204 10.58 6.84 -3.05
C PHE A 204 11.34 6.44 -4.33
N LYS A 205 12.19 5.39 -4.28
CA LYS A 205 13.07 4.96 -5.39
C LYS A 205 12.75 3.60 -6.02
N THR A 206 11.82 2.80 -5.49
CA THR A 206 11.63 1.42 -5.94
C THR A 206 10.88 1.39 -7.26
N VAL A 207 11.67 1.27 -8.33
CA VAL A 207 11.34 0.69 -9.63
C VAL A 207 9.92 1.03 -10.07
N VAL A 208 9.66 2.34 -10.19
CA VAL A 208 8.96 2.79 -11.39
C VAL A 208 9.82 2.24 -12.52
N ASP A 209 9.23 1.45 -13.41
CA ASP A 209 9.87 1.03 -14.64
C ASP A 209 10.69 2.22 -15.16
N GLU A 210 12.02 2.16 -15.07
CA GLU A 210 12.90 3.25 -15.48
C GLU A 210 12.88 3.38 -17.01
N SER A 211 12.14 2.52 -17.71
CA SER A 211 11.74 2.78 -19.09
C SER A 211 10.72 3.92 -19.11
N ASP A 212 10.85 4.81 -20.09
CA ASP A 212 10.12 6.08 -20.22
C ASP A 212 8.58 6.00 -20.27
N LEU A 213 7.95 4.87 -19.96
CA LEU A 213 6.51 4.64 -20.01
C LEU A 213 6.10 3.69 -18.87
N ALA A 214 5.72 4.24 -17.71
CA ALA A 214 5.18 3.51 -16.54
C ALA A 214 3.83 2.80 -16.84
N GLY A 215 3.79 1.94 -17.85
CA GLY A 215 2.60 1.29 -18.43
C GLY A 215 1.59 2.25 -19.08
N ILE A 216 1.76 3.58 -18.95
CA ILE A 216 0.74 4.55 -19.32
C ILE A 216 0.51 4.62 -20.84
N GLU A 217 1.57 4.53 -21.63
CA GLU A 217 1.45 4.56 -23.08
C GLU A 217 0.86 3.26 -23.63
N ASP A 218 1.22 2.12 -23.05
CA ASP A 218 0.57 0.85 -23.32
C ASP A 218 -0.92 0.91 -23.00
N LEU A 219 -1.30 1.59 -21.90
CA LEU A 219 -2.70 1.80 -21.55
C LEU A 219 -3.40 2.67 -22.61
N LYS A 220 -2.80 3.80 -23.03
CA LYS A 220 -3.37 4.63 -24.12
C LYS A 220 -3.53 3.86 -25.43
N ASN A 221 -2.51 3.11 -25.82
CA ASN A 221 -2.54 2.27 -27.02
C ASN A 221 -3.66 1.22 -26.91
N SER A 222 -3.82 0.60 -25.74
CA SER A 222 -4.90 -0.35 -25.51
C SER A 222 -6.29 0.30 -25.59
N PHE A 223 -6.44 1.58 -25.21
CA PHE A 223 -7.70 2.30 -25.41
C PHE A 223 -8.02 2.50 -26.89
N GLN A 224 -7.01 2.85 -27.69
CA GLN A 224 -7.17 2.98 -29.12
C GLN A 224 -7.47 1.64 -29.79
N GLU A 225 -6.74 0.58 -29.44
CA GLU A 225 -6.90 -0.75 -30.04
C GLU A 225 -8.22 -1.41 -29.65
N CYS A 226 -8.62 -1.34 -28.38
CA CYS A 226 -9.75 -2.10 -27.87
C CYS A 226 -11.07 -1.33 -27.85
N PHE A 227 -11.03 -0.01 -27.67
CA PHE A 227 -12.23 0.84 -27.67
C PHE A 227 -12.32 1.75 -28.91
N GLY A 228 -11.28 1.84 -29.74
CA GLY A 228 -11.26 2.82 -30.85
C GLY A 228 -11.12 4.27 -30.36
N ILE A 229 -10.67 4.47 -29.12
CA ILE A 229 -10.59 5.79 -28.48
C ILE A 229 -9.13 6.25 -28.41
N LYS A 230 -8.82 7.35 -29.09
CA LYS A 230 -7.54 8.04 -28.92
C LYS A 230 -7.54 8.76 -27.58
N TYR A 231 -6.51 8.53 -26.77
CA TYR A 231 -6.42 9.16 -25.45
C TYR A 231 -6.37 10.69 -25.53
N GLU A 232 -5.78 11.24 -26.60
CA GLU A 232 -5.73 12.67 -26.88
C GLU A 232 -7.14 13.25 -27.04
N ALA A 233 -8.08 12.51 -27.63
CA ALA A 233 -9.47 12.96 -27.74
C ALA A 233 -10.13 13.09 -26.36
N VAL A 234 -9.93 12.10 -25.49
CA VAL A 234 -10.46 12.09 -24.12
C VAL A 234 -9.86 13.23 -23.30
N SER A 235 -8.54 13.39 -23.34
CA SER A 235 -7.84 14.45 -22.60
C SER A 235 -8.20 15.86 -23.09
N HIS A 236 -8.33 16.08 -24.40
CA HIS A 236 -8.83 17.35 -24.94
C HIS A 236 -10.26 17.65 -24.46
N MET A 237 -11.14 16.65 -24.47
CA MET A 237 -12.52 16.82 -24.00
C MET A 237 -12.54 17.15 -22.50
N VAL A 238 -11.79 16.42 -21.68
CA VAL A 238 -11.66 16.67 -20.24
C VAL A 238 -11.16 18.10 -19.97
N ALA A 239 -10.12 18.52 -20.69
CA ALA A 239 -9.57 19.88 -20.56
C ALA A 239 -10.57 20.96 -21.03
N ALA A 240 -11.34 20.70 -22.08
CA ALA A 240 -12.36 21.62 -22.56
C ALA A 240 -13.51 21.77 -21.55
N ILE A 241 -13.95 20.66 -20.94
CA ILE A 241 -14.94 20.68 -19.86
C ILE A 241 -14.39 21.48 -18.67
N ASP A 242 -13.19 21.16 -18.18
CA ASP A 242 -12.56 21.87 -17.06
C ASP A 242 -12.45 23.38 -17.32
N LYS A 243 -11.98 23.78 -18.50
CA LYS A 243 -11.88 25.19 -18.89
C LYS A 243 -13.23 25.90 -18.86
N GLN A 244 -14.27 25.29 -19.43
CA GLN A 244 -15.62 25.86 -19.43
C GLN A 244 -16.22 25.97 -18.02
N LEU A 245 -15.88 25.03 -17.14
CA LEU A 245 -16.35 25.06 -15.75
C LEU A 245 -15.69 26.20 -15.00
N LYS A 246 -14.36 26.36 -15.12
CA LYS A 246 -13.61 27.48 -14.53
C LYS A 246 -14.12 28.85 -14.97
N GLU A 247 -14.47 29.00 -16.25
CA GLU A 247 -15.07 30.24 -16.79
C GLU A 247 -16.43 30.58 -16.18
N LYS A 248 -17.17 29.58 -15.67
CA LYS A 248 -18.46 29.74 -14.97
C LYS A 248 -18.33 29.82 -13.45
N GLY A 249 -17.10 29.81 -12.93
CA GLY A 249 -16.77 29.68 -11.51
C GLY A 249 -16.18 28.31 -11.19
N ASP A 250 -15.11 28.28 -10.39
CA ASP A 250 -14.41 27.04 -10.03
C ASP A 250 -15.37 26.00 -9.44
N SER A 251 -15.17 24.74 -9.84
CA SER A 251 -15.84 23.55 -9.31
C SER A 251 -17.30 23.34 -9.70
N ASN A 252 -17.80 23.88 -10.81
CA ASN A 252 -19.12 23.48 -11.31
C ASN A 252 -19.14 22.00 -11.78
N GLY A 253 -20.25 21.31 -11.58
CA GLY A 253 -20.45 19.95 -12.10
C GLY A 253 -21.11 19.96 -13.49
N VAL A 254 -20.99 18.86 -14.23
CA VAL A 254 -21.71 18.62 -15.49
C VAL A 254 -22.66 17.44 -15.37
N ASN A 255 -23.70 17.37 -16.19
CA ASN A 255 -24.50 16.14 -16.28
C ASN A 255 -23.61 14.99 -16.78
N TRP A 256 -23.82 13.78 -16.27
CA TRP A 256 -23.06 12.58 -16.65
C TRP A 256 -23.00 12.37 -18.17
N GLU A 257 -24.12 12.59 -18.85
CA GLU A 257 -24.27 12.41 -20.29
C GLU A 257 -23.39 13.37 -21.09
N THR A 258 -22.81 14.41 -20.47
CA THR A 258 -21.91 15.35 -21.14
C THR A 258 -20.67 14.65 -21.69
N TYR A 259 -20.11 13.67 -20.97
CA TYR A 259 -18.92 12.96 -21.44
C TYR A 259 -19.23 12.10 -22.67
N THR A 260 -20.31 11.32 -22.62
CA THR A 260 -20.70 10.42 -23.73
C THR A 260 -21.20 11.21 -24.94
N TYR A 261 -21.98 12.28 -24.73
CA TYR A 261 -22.45 13.17 -25.79
C TYR A 261 -21.30 13.87 -26.51
N ASN A 262 -20.37 14.48 -25.77
CA ASN A 262 -19.23 15.18 -26.39
C ASN A 262 -18.34 14.23 -27.17
N MET A 263 -18.10 13.01 -26.67
CA MET A 263 -17.34 12.00 -27.39
C MET A 263 -18.00 11.56 -28.69
N LYS A 264 -19.33 11.42 -28.69
CA LYS A 264 -20.10 11.09 -29.90
C LYS A 264 -20.05 12.22 -30.92
N GLU A 265 -20.38 13.44 -30.52
CA GLU A 265 -20.55 14.55 -31.46
C GLU A 265 -19.22 15.10 -31.99
N GLN A 266 -18.16 15.11 -31.16
CA GLN A 266 -16.87 15.70 -31.54
C GLN A 266 -15.89 14.68 -32.12
N PHE A 267 -16.02 13.41 -31.75
CA PHE A 267 -15.05 12.37 -32.10
C PHE A 267 -15.69 11.14 -32.78
N SER A 268 -17.00 11.13 -33.01
CA SER A 268 -17.74 10.04 -33.66
C SER A 268 -17.62 8.69 -32.95
N ILE A 269 -17.41 8.69 -31.63
CA ILE A 269 -17.28 7.47 -30.82
C ILE A 269 -18.67 7.05 -30.31
N PRO A 270 -19.10 5.78 -30.46
CA PRO A 270 -20.41 5.33 -30.03
C PRO A 270 -20.68 5.52 -28.52
N TYR A 271 -21.95 5.74 -28.18
CA TYR A 271 -22.39 5.95 -26.80
C TYR A 271 -22.02 4.76 -25.91
N GLU A 272 -22.24 3.54 -26.37
CA GLU A 272 -22.02 2.31 -25.60
C GLU A 272 -20.54 2.13 -25.23
N ILE A 273 -19.64 2.50 -26.15
CA ILE A 273 -18.20 2.42 -25.96
C ILE A 273 -17.71 3.52 -24.99
N THR A 274 -18.27 4.72 -25.10
CA THR A 274 -17.91 5.83 -24.19
C THR A 274 -18.44 5.61 -22.79
N GLU A 275 -19.67 5.11 -22.64
CA GLU A 275 -20.22 4.69 -21.35
C GLU A 275 -19.39 3.58 -20.72
N GLN A 276 -18.89 2.63 -21.53
CA GLN A 276 -17.99 1.59 -21.04
C GLN A 276 -16.68 2.17 -20.50
N LEU A 277 -16.06 3.13 -21.20
CA LEU A 277 -14.83 3.77 -20.75
C LEU A 277 -15.06 4.62 -19.48
N PHE A 278 -15.98 5.57 -19.52
CA PHE A 278 -16.21 6.49 -18.39
C PHE A 278 -16.87 5.81 -17.21
N GLY A 279 -17.74 4.81 -17.41
CA GLY A 279 -18.31 4.01 -16.33
C GLY A 279 -17.23 3.35 -15.47
N GLY A 280 -16.12 2.91 -16.08
CA GLY A 280 -14.96 2.40 -15.35
C GLY A 280 -14.28 3.46 -14.46
N LEU A 281 -14.43 4.74 -14.78
CA LEU A 281 -13.84 5.89 -14.10
C LEU A 281 -14.81 6.62 -13.16
N ARG A 282 -16.07 6.18 -13.10
CA ARG A 282 -17.12 6.77 -12.28
C ARG A 282 -17.10 6.23 -10.85
N LEU A 283 -17.25 7.15 -9.89
CA LEU A 283 -17.52 6.84 -8.49
C LEU A 283 -18.86 7.47 -8.08
N ASP A 284 -19.78 6.63 -7.62
CA ASP A 284 -21.11 7.03 -7.15
C ASP A 284 -21.48 6.27 -5.88
N LYS A 285 -22.60 6.65 -5.25
CA LYS A 285 -23.10 6.06 -3.99
C LYS A 285 -23.24 4.53 -4.02
N ASN A 286 -23.48 3.94 -5.20
CA ASN A 286 -23.73 2.50 -5.34
C ASN A 286 -22.45 1.70 -5.53
N ILE A 287 -21.37 2.34 -6.01
CA ILE A 287 -20.10 1.68 -6.34
C ILE A 287 -19.05 1.92 -5.25
N LYS A 288 -19.09 3.07 -4.58
CA LYS A 288 -18.08 3.41 -3.58
C LYS A 288 -18.04 2.42 -2.42
N MET A 289 -16.88 2.35 -1.79
CA MET A 289 -16.68 1.56 -0.58
C MET A 289 -17.18 2.28 0.68
N ASP A 290 -17.43 1.51 1.74
CA ASP A 290 -17.63 2.07 3.08
C ASP A 290 -16.32 2.68 3.61
N LEU A 291 -16.40 3.75 4.42
CA LEU A 291 -15.26 4.47 4.98
C LEU A 291 -14.25 3.57 5.73
N LEU A 292 -14.72 2.60 6.53
CA LEU A 292 -13.80 1.70 7.23
C LEU A 292 -13.00 0.84 6.24
N ASP A 293 -13.68 0.43 5.18
CA ASP A 293 -13.11 -0.35 4.09
C ASP A 293 -12.13 0.49 3.26
N LEU A 294 -12.37 1.78 3.07
CA LEU A 294 -11.42 2.72 2.44
C LEU A 294 -10.12 2.83 3.22
N ALA A 295 -10.20 2.91 4.55
CA ALA A 295 -9.03 2.96 5.42
C ALA A 295 -8.23 1.66 5.41
N CYS A 296 -8.93 0.51 5.43
CA CYS A 296 -8.29 -0.80 5.52
C CYS A 296 -7.86 -1.39 4.18
N LYS A 297 -8.41 -0.92 3.04
CA LYS A 297 -8.12 -1.46 1.70
C LYS A 297 -7.77 -0.35 0.68
N PRO A 298 -6.68 0.42 0.89
CA PRO A 298 -6.37 1.60 0.07
C PRO A 298 -6.24 1.39 -1.44
N TYR A 299 -5.86 0.20 -1.92
CA TYR A 299 -5.62 -0.08 -3.35
C TYR A 299 -6.77 -0.84 -4.03
N ARG A 300 -7.98 -0.78 -3.48
CA ARG A 300 -9.18 -1.24 -4.19
C ARG A 300 -9.51 -0.25 -5.30
N ILE A 301 -9.93 -0.77 -6.46
CA ILE A 301 -10.23 0.04 -7.65
C ILE A 301 -11.55 0.82 -7.54
N ASP A 302 -12.39 0.49 -6.56
CA ASP A 302 -13.68 1.15 -6.30
C ASP A 302 -13.50 2.40 -5.40
N ARG A 303 -12.48 3.21 -5.69
CA ARG A 303 -12.07 4.39 -4.91
C ARG A 303 -11.82 5.58 -5.80
N TYR A 304 -11.92 6.79 -5.24
CA TYR A 304 -11.61 8.02 -5.97
C TYR A 304 -10.17 8.05 -6.54
N LEU A 305 -9.23 7.32 -5.91
CA LEU A 305 -7.86 7.11 -6.43
C LEU A 305 -7.82 6.52 -7.86
N TYR A 306 -8.84 5.74 -8.24
CA TYR A 306 -8.95 5.08 -9.55
C TYR A 306 -10.16 5.58 -10.35
N LYS A 307 -11.08 6.31 -9.71
CA LYS A 307 -12.37 6.72 -10.27
C LYS A 307 -12.54 8.23 -10.12
N PRO A 308 -11.90 9.03 -10.99
CA PRO A 308 -11.76 10.47 -10.85
C PRO A 308 -13.05 11.27 -11.11
N LEU A 309 -14.12 10.60 -11.55
CA LEU A 309 -15.42 11.21 -11.83
C LEU A 309 -16.38 10.95 -10.66
N LEU A 310 -16.54 11.96 -9.79
CA LEU A 310 -17.45 11.89 -8.64
C LEU A 310 -18.86 12.24 -9.06
N ILE A 311 -19.82 11.39 -8.72
CA ILE A 311 -21.24 11.69 -8.91
C ILE A 311 -21.84 12.12 -7.58
N TRP A 312 -22.36 13.36 -7.55
CA TRP A 312 -23.03 13.95 -6.39
C TRP A 312 -24.46 14.32 -6.70
N ASN A 313 -25.35 14.12 -5.73
CA ASN A 313 -26.75 14.54 -5.84
C ASN A 313 -26.88 15.98 -5.33
N ILE A 314 -27.27 16.91 -6.21
CA ILE A 314 -27.42 18.34 -5.93
C ILE A 314 -28.85 18.73 -6.26
N ASP A 315 -29.57 19.24 -5.27
CA ASP A 315 -30.97 19.66 -5.41
C ASP A 315 -31.86 18.59 -6.09
N GLY A 316 -31.57 17.31 -5.80
CA GLY A 316 -32.30 16.16 -6.31
C GLY A 316 -31.83 15.63 -7.68
N LYS A 317 -30.77 16.18 -8.28
CA LYS A 317 -30.21 15.74 -9.57
C LYS A 317 -28.75 15.32 -9.44
N ASP A 318 -28.34 14.33 -10.22
CA ASP A 318 -26.97 13.83 -10.19
C ASP A 318 -26.07 14.61 -11.16
N PHE A 319 -24.94 15.10 -10.64
CA PHE A 319 -23.93 15.83 -11.40
C PHE A 319 -22.56 15.18 -11.21
N SER A 320 -21.75 15.23 -12.25
CA SER A 320 -20.38 14.75 -12.28
C SER A 320 -19.38 15.87 -12.03
N PHE A 321 -18.43 15.60 -11.15
CA PHE A 321 -17.32 16.46 -10.78
C PHE A 321 -16.01 15.76 -11.13
N LEU A 322 -15.09 16.52 -11.71
CA LEU A 322 -13.82 16.03 -12.21
C LEU A 322 -12.68 16.84 -11.63
N GLY A 323 -11.67 16.15 -11.12
CA GLY A 323 -10.35 16.71 -10.87
C GLY A 323 -9.39 16.35 -12.01
N VAL A 324 -8.74 17.33 -12.63
CA VAL A 324 -7.77 17.12 -13.72
C VAL A 324 -6.49 16.45 -13.20
N ASN A 325 -6.05 16.81 -11.99
CA ASN A 325 -4.92 16.16 -11.34
C ASN A 325 -5.31 14.75 -10.87
N ALA A 326 -6.52 14.59 -10.30
CA ALA A 326 -7.07 13.27 -9.97
C ALA A 326 -7.22 12.35 -11.18
N TRP A 327 -7.60 12.89 -12.35
CA TRP A 327 -7.67 12.14 -13.61
C TRP A 327 -6.31 11.53 -13.99
N THR A 328 -5.29 12.38 -14.00
CA THR A 328 -3.92 11.97 -14.33
C THR A 328 -3.40 10.95 -13.32
N GLU A 329 -3.62 11.19 -12.03
CA GLU A 329 -3.28 10.23 -10.97
C GLU A 329 -3.98 8.89 -11.20
N SER A 330 -5.28 8.89 -11.49
CA SER A 330 -6.06 7.66 -11.65
C SER A 330 -5.54 6.77 -12.78
N LEU A 331 -5.20 7.37 -13.92
CA LEU A 331 -4.66 6.61 -15.05
C LEU A 331 -3.27 6.06 -14.76
N LEU A 332 -2.42 6.84 -14.08
CA LEU A 332 -1.13 6.35 -13.61
C LEU A 332 -1.32 5.18 -12.64
N GLN A 333 -2.27 5.28 -11.71
CA GLN A 333 -2.59 4.21 -10.76
C GLN A 333 -3.10 2.95 -11.46
N TYR A 334 -3.92 3.06 -12.51
CA TYR A 334 -4.29 1.89 -13.31
C TYR A 334 -3.09 1.25 -13.98
N ALA A 335 -2.27 2.05 -14.66
CA ALA A 335 -1.12 1.58 -15.40
C ALA A 335 -0.05 0.92 -14.49
N THR A 336 0.14 1.45 -13.29
CA THR A 336 1.26 1.07 -12.40
C THR A 336 0.88 0.20 -11.22
N ASN A 337 -0.37 0.23 -10.75
CA ASN A 337 -0.78 -0.42 -9.49
C ASN A 337 -2.05 -1.29 -9.62
N ALA A 338 -2.67 -1.37 -10.80
CA ALA A 338 -3.84 -2.22 -11.03
C ALA A 338 -3.64 -3.22 -12.18
N ILE A 339 -3.41 -2.73 -13.40
CA ILE A 339 -3.41 -3.56 -14.61
C ILE A 339 -2.33 -4.64 -14.60
N PRO A 340 -1.07 -4.36 -14.21
CA PRO A 340 -0.06 -5.42 -14.12
C PRO A 340 -0.31 -6.44 -12.99
N TRP A 341 -1.35 -6.24 -12.17
CA TRP A 341 -1.84 -7.15 -11.14
C TRP A 341 -3.18 -7.77 -11.52
N GLY A 342 -3.54 -7.74 -12.81
CA GLY A 342 -4.77 -8.33 -13.34
C GLY A 342 -6.05 -7.56 -12.96
N LYS A 343 -5.93 -6.32 -12.44
CA LYS A 343 -7.08 -5.52 -11.97
C LYS A 343 -7.42 -4.41 -12.96
N ALA A 344 -8.69 -4.33 -13.32
CA ALA A 344 -9.28 -3.23 -14.07
C ALA A 344 -10.78 -3.12 -13.75
N PRO A 345 -11.44 -1.99 -14.06
CA PRO A 345 -12.88 -1.84 -13.90
C PRO A 345 -13.66 -2.92 -14.66
N LYS A 346 -14.79 -3.36 -14.08
CA LYS A 346 -15.62 -4.41 -14.68
C LYS A 346 -16.19 -3.98 -16.03
N GLU A 347 -16.47 -2.69 -16.17
CA GLU A 347 -16.91 -2.03 -17.38
C GLU A 347 -15.87 -2.29 -18.49
N TRP A 348 -14.59 -2.02 -18.22
CA TRP A 348 -13.51 -2.26 -19.19
C TRP A 348 -13.29 -3.75 -19.47
N LEU A 349 -13.34 -4.59 -18.44
CA LEU A 349 -13.15 -6.04 -18.57
C LEU A 349 -14.27 -6.76 -19.34
N SER A 350 -15.42 -6.11 -19.54
CA SER A 350 -16.46 -6.65 -20.43
C SER A 350 -16.04 -6.60 -21.91
N ASN A 351 -15.09 -5.73 -22.28
CA ASN A 351 -14.41 -5.76 -23.57
C ASN A 351 -13.35 -6.88 -23.59
N GLN A 352 -13.53 -7.89 -24.46
CA GLN A 352 -12.61 -9.03 -24.53
C GLN A 352 -11.22 -8.67 -25.04
N CYS A 353 -11.08 -7.64 -25.89
CA CYS A 353 -9.76 -7.13 -26.30
C CYS A 353 -9.02 -6.57 -25.08
N PHE A 354 -9.68 -5.69 -24.31
CA PHE A 354 -9.05 -5.05 -23.15
C PHE A 354 -8.73 -6.07 -22.05
N LYS A 355 -9.62 -7.04 -21.81
CA LYS A 355 -9.36 -8.16 -20.89
C LYS A 355 -8.11 -8.96 -21.25
N LYS A 356 -7.88 -9.22 -22.55
CA LYS A 356 -6.65 -9.90 -23.02
C LYS A 356 -5.41 -9.05 -22.78
N TYR A 357 -5.50 -7.74 -22.99
CA TYR A 357 -4.42 -6.80 -22.66
C TYR A 357 -4.05 -6.85 -21.17
N VAL A 358 -5.05 -6.81 -20.28
CA VAL A 358 -4.82 -6.90 -18.83
C VAL A 358 -4.11 -8.21 -18.44
N HIS A 359 -4.57 -9.36 -18.93
CA HIS A 359 -3.90 -10.64 -18.63
C HIS A 359 -2.48 -10.72 -19.21
N LYS A 360 -2.26 -10.19 -20.42
CA LYS A 360 -0.92 -10.09 -21.00
C LYS A 360 0.01 -9.29 -20.09
N LYS A 361 -0.47 -8.17 -19.54
CA LYS A 361 0.31 -7.34 -18.61
C LYS A 361 0.60 -8.02 -17.29
N GLU A 362 -0.37 -8.75 -16.74
CA GLU A 362 -0.16 -9.59 -15.55
C GLU A 362 0.94 -10.65 -15.78
N ASP A 363 0.90 -11.36 -16.92
CA ASP A 363 1.89 -12.37 -17.28
C ASP A 363 3.29 -11.80 -17.53
N GLU A 364 3.39 -10.66 -18.23
CA GLU A 364 4.64 -9.94 -18.48
C GLU A 364 5.28 -9.49 -17.16
N HIS A 365 4.46 -8.94 -16.27
CA HIS A 365 4.91 -8.44 -14.98
C HIS A 365 5.42 -9.56 -14.06
N GLY A 366 4.75 -10.72 -14.05
CA GLY A 366 5.20 -11.89 -13.28
C GLY A 366 6.62 -12.36 -13.63
N LYS A 367 6.98 -12.33 -14.93
CA LYS A 367 8.29 -12.80 -15.42
C LYS A 367 9.44 -11.84 -15.16
N TRP A 368 9.15 -10.56 -14.92
CA TRP A 368 10.18 -9.53 -14.80
C TRP A 368 11.16 -9.82 -13.66
N LEU A 369 10.64 -10.18 -12.48
CA LEU A 369 11.46 -10.47 -11.30
C LEU A 369 12.33 -11.71 -11.50
N GLU A 370 11.80 -12.76 -12.12
CA GLU A 370 12.57 -13.95 -12.45
C GLU A 370 13.71 -13.66 -13.44
N ASN A 371 13.45 -12.87 -14.48
CA ASN A 371 14.47 -12.48 -15.45
C ASN A 371 15.57 -11.62 -14.80
N ALA A 372 15.19 -10.70 -13.91
CA ALA A 372 16.14 -9.89 -13.14
C ALA A 372 17.01 -10.77 -12.23
N PHE A 373 16.41 -11.76 -11.56
CA PHE A 373 17.14 -12.70 -10.71
C PHE A 373 18.10 -13.58 -11.54
N GLU A 374 17.63 -14.12 -12.66
CA GLU A 374 18.45 -14.93 -13.56
C GLU A 374 19.70 -14.17 -14.03
N LYS A 375 19.55 -12.88 -14.38
CA LYS A 375 20.67 -12.02 -14.75
C LYS A 375 21.73 -11.95 -13.65
N ILE A 376 21.33 -11.81 -12.38
CA ILE A 376 22.27 -11.80 -11.24
C ILE A 376 23.01 -13.13 -11.14
N VAL A 377 22.30 -14.25 -11.24
CA VAL A 377 22.91 -15.59 -11.13
C VAL A 377 23.92 -15.84 -12.26
N LEU A 378 23.60 -15.43 -13.48
CA LEU A 378 24.49 -15.48 -14.64
C LEU A 378 25.73 -14.60 -14.45
N GLU A 379 25.56 -13.36 -13.98
CA GLU A 379 26.68 -12.44 -13.68
C GLU A 379 27.63 -12.99 -12.61
N LEU A 380 27.09 -13.71 -11.63
CA LEU A 380 27.89 -14.36 -10.58
C LEU A 380 28.52 -15.69 -11.02
N ASN A 381 28.24 -16.15 -12.26
CA ASN A 381 28.67 -17.45 -12.78
C ASN A 381 28.30 -18.62 -11.84
N LEU A 382 27.13 -18.52 -11.20
CA LEU A 382 26.61 -19.56 -10.33
C LEU A 382 25.85 -20.60 -11.15
N LYS A 383 25.83 -21.82 -10.63
CA LYS A 383 25.10 -22.92 -11.26
C LYS A 383 23.66 -22.89 -10.78
N TYR A 384 22.73 -22.97 -11.72
CA TYR A 384 21.32 -22.92 -11.43
C TYR A 384 20.49 -23.72 -12.42
N ASP A 385 19.26 -24.03 -12.02
CA ASP A 385 18.18 -24.46 -12.90
C ASP A 385 16.96 -23.55 -12.65
N ARG A 386 16.19 -23.27 -13.70
CA ARG A 386 15.06 -22.33 -13.70
C ARG A 386 13.77 -23.04 -14.09
N ASN A 387 12.66 -22.70 -13.43
CA ASN A 387 11.32 -23.25 -13.67
C ASN A 387 11.33 -24.79 -13.63
N VAL A 388 11.86 -25.33 -12.53
CA VAL A 388 12.20 -26.74 -12.41
C VAL A 388 10.94 -27.58 -12.25
N LYS A 389 10.66 -28.45 -13.22
CA LYS A 389 9.52 -29.38 -13.23
C LYS A 389 9.92 -30.84 -13.07
N THR A 390 11.18 -31.15 -13.36
CA THR A 390 11.72 -32.50 -13.38
C THR A 390 13.19 -32.47 -12.97
N LEU A 391 13.62 -33.43 -12.16
CA LEU A 391 15.03 -33.65 -11.83
C LEU A 391 15.55 -34.87 -12.59
N ASN A 392 16.60 -34.68 -13.38
CA ASN A 392 17.28 -35.77 -14.10
C ASN A 392 18.34 -36.43 -13.21
N HIS A 393 18.42 -37.75 -13.21
CA HIS A 393 19.41 -38.50 -12.43
C HIS A 393 19.82 -39.79 -13.16
N ASN A 394 20.81 -40.52 -12.65
CA ASN A 394 21.42 -41.63 -13.39
C ASN A 394 20.47 -42.81 -13.67
N LYS A 395 19.32 -42.86 -12.99
CA LYS A 395 18.30 -43.90 -13.15
C LYS A 395 17.06 -43.43 -13.93
N GLY A 396 17.03 -42.18 -14.41
CA GLY A 396 15.89 -41.62 -15.12
C GLY A 396 15.62 -40.16 -14.74
N SER A 397 14.34 -39.83 -14.58
CA SER A 397 13.91 -38.47 -14.24
C SER A 397 12.74 -38.50 -13.27
N GLU A 398 12.78 -37.67 -12.23
CA GLU A 398 11.74 -37.56 -11.23
C GLU A 398 10.94 -36.27 -11.45
N ARG A 399 9.62 -36.36 -11.64
CA ARG A 399 8.78 -35.16 -11.74
C ARG A 399 8.58 -34.54 -10.37
N ILE A 400 8.77 -33.23 -10.27
CA ILE A 400 8.59 -32.46 -9.03
C ILE A 400 7.37 -31.53 -9.07
N ASP A 401 6.74 -31.37 -10.25
CA ASP A 401 5.39 -30.79 -10.35
C ASP A 401 4.33 -31.80 -9.87
N ILE A 402 4.38 -32.09 -8.57
CA ILE A 402 3.45 -32.97 -7.87
C ILE A 402 2.55 -32.14 -6.96
N LYS A 403 1.33 -32.64 -6.74
CA LYS A 403 0.32 -31.95 -5.94
C LYS A 403 0.86 -31.64 -4.53
N GLY A 404 0.99 -30.35 -4.23
CA GLY A 404 1.39 -29.84 -2.92
C GLY A 404 2.81 -29.29 -2.85
N LEU A 405 3.69 -29.63 -3.80
CA LEU A 405 5.05 -29.06 -3.89
C LEU A 405 5.03 -27.67 -4.54
N GLY A 406 4.27 -27.54 -5.63
CA GLY A 406 4.20 -26.32 -6.43
C GLY A 406 5.41 -26.15 -7.36
N GLU A 407 5.37 -25.12 -8.20
CA GLU A 407 6.46 -24.77 -9.13
C GLU A 407 7.67 -24.22 -8.36
N VAL A 408 8.88 -24.60 -8.76
CA VAL A 408 10.14 -24.09 -8.20
C VAL A 408 10.76 -23.14 -9.21
N ASP A 409 10.84 -21.86 -8.86
CA ASP A 409 11.28 -20.82 -9.79
C ASP A 409 12.77 -20.97 -10.09
N PHE A 410 13.60 -21.17 -9.05
CA PHE A 410 15.03 -21.45 -9.22
C PHE A 410 15.59 -22.44 -8.19
N ILE A 411 16.58 -23.21 -8.63
CA ILE A 411 17.52 -23.93 -7.76
C ILE A 411 18.91 -23.36 -8.02
N VAL A 412 19.60 -22.83 -7.01
CA VAL A 412 20.92 -22.18 -7.17
C VAL A 412 21.96 -22.80 -6.25
N VAL A 413 23.13 -23.13 -6.78
CA VAL A 413 24.27 -23.63 -6.01
C VAL A 413 25.24 -22.49 -5.74
N SER A 414 25.46 -22.16 -4.46
CA SER A 414 26.49 -21.22 -4.05
C SER A 414 27.60 -21.91 -3.27
N ASN A 415 28.80 -21.89 -3.86
CA ASN A 415 30.01 -22.36 -3.20
C ASN A 415 30.51 -21.40 -2.13
N HIS A 416 30.14 -20.11 -2.21
CA HIS A 416 30.51 -19.10 -1.22
C HIS A 416 29.84 -19.35 0.13
N THR A 417 28.57 -19.77 0.12
CA THR A 417 27.79 -20.06 1.33
C THR A 417 27.77 -21.55 1.67
N LYS A 418 28.22 -22.42 0.76
CA LYS A 418 28.07 -23.88 0.83
C LYS A 418 26.60 -24.29 0.97
N ARG A 419 25.73 -23.66 0.16
CA ARG A 419 24.27 -23.89 0.17
C ARG A 419 23.72 -24.16 -1.22
N ILE A 420 22.65 -24.96 -1.26
CA ILE A 420 21.76 -25.11 -2.40
C ILE A 420 20.48 -24.35 -2.04
N TYR A 421 20.23 -23.25 -2.74
CA TYR A 421 19.05 -22.43 -2.53
C TYR A 421 17.88 -22.95 -3.37
N ILE A 422 16.75 -23.19 -2.73
CA ILE A 422 15.44 -23.36 -3.36
C ILE A 422 14.75 -21.99 -3.30
N ILE A 423 14.56 -21.37 -4.45
CA ILE A 423 14.17 -19.97 -4.54
C ILE A 423 12.80 -19.86 -5.18
N ASP A 424 11.94 -19.10 -4.51
CA ASP A 424 10.67 -18.65 -5.05
C ASP A 424 10.68 -17.13 -5.22
N CYS A 425 10.47 -16.67 -6.44
CA CYS A 425 10.21 -15.28 -6.74
C CYS A 425 8.75 -14.94 -6.40
N LYS A 426 8.53 -13.81 -5.72
CA LYS A 426 7.18 -13.32 -5.40
C LYS A 426 7.09 -11.85 -5.77
N HIS A 427 6.31 -11.59 -6.82
CA HIS A 427 6.04 -10.23 -7.25
C HIS A 427 4.99 -9.60 -6.33
N LEU A 428 5.41 -8.65 -5.52
CA LEU A 428 4.55 -7.90 -4.60
C LEU A 428 4.21 -6.54 -5.21
N MET A 429 2.99 -6.08 -4.96
CA MET A 429 2.61 -4.70 -5.23
C MET A 429 3.37 -3.79 -4.26
N SER A 430 3.92 -2.68 -4.72
CA SER A 430 4.51 -1.67 -3.81
C SER A 430 3.42 -1.14 -2.88
N ARG A 431 3.66 -1.22 -1.57
CA ARG A 431 2.69 -0.86 -0.53
C ARG A 431 3.34 0.06 0.49
N TYR A 432 2.81 1.27 0.58
CA TYR A 432 3.32 2.28 1.49
C TYR A 432 2.67 2.16 2.89
N ASP A 433 1.41 1.70 2.94
CA ASP A 433 0.65 1.59 4.19
C ASP A 433 0.83 0.23 4.88
N ILE A 434 0.97 0.25 6.20
CA ILE A 434 1.02 -0.97 7.02
C ILE A 434 -0.28 -1.77 6.88
N ALA A 435 -1.43 -1.10 6.82
CA ALA A 435 -2.72 -1.71 6.50
C ALA A 435 -2.68 -2.63 5.27
N ASN A 436 -1.94 -2.24 4.23
CA ASN A 436 -1.81 -3.04 3.01
C ASN A 436 -0.74 -4.13 3.11
N GLN A 437 0.35 -3.88 3.83
CA GLN A 437 1.40 -4.89 4.02
C GLN A 437 0.87 -6.14 4.73
N ARG A 438 -0.22 -6.01 5.50
CA ARG A 438 -0.99 -7.15 6.03
C ARG A 438 -1.45 -8.15 4.95
N ASN A 439 -1.77 -7.71 3.74
CA ASN A 439 -2.16 -8.63 2.68
C ASN A 439 -0.98 -9.50 2.22
N ASP A 440 0.24 -8.97 2.22
CA ASP A 440 1.43 -9.77 1.92
C ASP A 440 1.65 -10.79 3.04
N TYR A 441 1.59 -10.35 4.31
CA TYR A 441 1.60 -11.26 5.46
C TYR A 441 0.58 -12.40 5.32
N ASN A 442 -0.66 -12.08 4.97
CA ASN A 442 -1.71 -13.09 4.76
C ASN A 442 -1.33 -14.09 3.64
N ALA A 443 -0.73 -13.61 2.55
CA ALA A 443 -0.27 -14.45 1.45
C ALA A 443 0.89 -15.38 1.87
N PHE A 444 1.81 -14.88 2.70
CA PHE A 444 2.93 -15.68 3.21
C PHE A 444 2.53 -16.66 4.32
N VAL A 445 1.59 -16.30 5.19
CA VAL A 445 1.34 -17.00 6.46
C VAL A 445 -0.03 -17.67 6.54
N LEU A 446 -1.12 -16.95 6.23
CA LEU A 446 -2.48 -17.35 6.62
C LEU A 446 -3.27 -18.10 5.54
N ASN A 447 -2.96 -17.90 4.26
CA ASN A 447 -3.70 -18.53 3.17
C ASN A 447 -3.61 -20.07 3.21
N LYS A 448 -4.66 -20.79 2.76
CA LYS A 448 -4.65 -22.28 2.70
C LYS A 448 -3.45 -22.84 1.90
N LYS A 449 -3.00 -22.08 0.90
CA LYS A 449 -1.79 -22.27 0.10
C LYS A 449 -0.81 -21.11 0.32
N SER A 450 -0.55 -20.77 1.59
CA SER A 450 0.39 -19.72 1.97
C SER A 450 1.79 -20.03 1.43
N TYR A 451 2.56 -19.00 1.09
CA TYR A 451 3.91 -19.19 0.55
C TYR A 451 4.83 -19.96 1.51
N ASN A 452 4.78 -19.71 2.82
CA ASN A 452 5.60 -20.47 3.79
C ASN A 452 5.29 -21.97 3.73
N LYS A 453 4.01 -22.34 3.68
CA LYS A 453 3.59 -23.74 3.58
C LYS A 453 4.12 -24.41 2.32
N THR A 454 4.06 -23.73 1.16
CA THR A 454 4.59 -24.28 -0.09
C THR A 454 6.11 -24.40 -0.05
N MET A 455 6.81 -23.42 0.51
CA MET A 455 8.28 -23.49 0.68
C MET A 455 8.69 -24.61 1.63
N ARG A 456 7.98 -24.80 2.75
CA ARG A 456 8.24 -25.90 3.68
C ARG A 456 8.09 -27.26 2.98
N ASN A 457 7.01 -27.46 2.23
CA ASN A 457 6.81 -28.69 1.46
C ASN A 457 7.95 -28.94 0.46
N LYS A 458 8.43 -27.88 -0.21
CA LYS A 458 9.59 -27.96 -1.13
C LYS A 458 10.84 -28.43 -0.38
N LEU A 459 11.17 -27.78 0.73
CA LEU A 459 12.35 -28.14 1.51
C LEU A 459 12.29 -29.54 2.10
N ASP A 460 11.14 -29.96 2.62
CA ASP A 460 10.96 -31.32 3.13
C ASP A 460 11.22 -32.36 2.03
N TRP A 461 10.70 -32.11 0.83
CA TRP A 461 10.89 -32.99 -0.32
C TRP A 461 12.34 -33.00 -0.81
N PHE A 462 12.96 -31.83 -1.03
CA PHE A 462 14.34 -31.75 -1.52
C PHE A 462 15.34 -32.29 -0.51
N THR A 463 15.08 -32.12 0.79
CA THR A 463 15.91 -32.71 1.86
C THR A 463 15.80 -34.23 1.85
N SER A 464 14.57 -34.76 1.74
CA SER A 464 14.35 -36.21 1.66
C SER A 464 14.91 -36.84 0.38
N ASN A 465 14.99 -36.06 -0.71
CA ASN A 465 15.46 -36.49 -2.03
C ASN A 465 16.82 -35.88 -2.41
N LYS A 466 17.64 -35.50 -1.42
CA LYS A 466 18.91 -34.78 -1.65
C LYS A 466 19.84 -35.47 -2.64
N ALA A 467 19.90 -36.81 -2.63
CA ALA A 467 20.73 -37.56 -3.56
C ALA A 467 20.30 -37.38 -5.03
N ILE A 468 18.99 -37.29 -5.29
CA ILE A 468 18.43 -37.04 -6.63
C ILE A 468 18.78 -35.62 -7.07
N LEU A 469 18.59 -34.65 -6.17
CA LEU A 469 18.93 -33.24 -6.40
C LEU A 469 20.43 -33.07 -6.74
N ILE A 470 21.33 -33.70 -5.98
CA ILE A 470 22.77 -33.63 -6.25
C ILE A 470 23.11 -34.20 -7.62
N GLN A 471 22.57 -35.38 -7.97
CA GLN A 471 22.83 -35.99 -9.29
C GLN A 471 22.36 -35.08 -10.43
N HIS A 472 21.19 -34.47 -10.28
CA HIS A 472 20.67 -33.50 -11.23
C HIS A 472 21.61 -32.30 -11.41
N LEU A 473 22.02 -31.67 -10.30
CA LEU A 473 22.90 -30.50 -10.33
C LEU A 473 24.30 -30.83 -10.86
N SER A 474 24.83 -32.01 -10.54
CA SER A 474 26.09 -32.50 -11.13
C SER A 474 25.99 -32.67 -12.65
N GLY A 475 24.82 -33.08 -13.15
CA GLY A 475 24.52 -33.20 -14.58
C GLY A 475 24.53 -31.88 -15.34
N LEU A 476 24.30 -30.74 -14.68
CA LEU A 476 24.39 -29.39 -15.27
C LEU A 476 25.84 -28.96 -15.58
N GLY A 477 26.83 -29.73 -15.10
CA GLY A 477 28.25 -29.50 -15.35
C GLY A 477 28.88 -28.41 -14.47
N GLY A 478 30.12 -28.64 -14.04
CA GLY A 478 30.88 -27.69 -13.22
C GLY A 478 30.53 -27.66 -11.73
N VAL A 479 29.62 -28.52 -11.27
CA VAL A 479 29.28 -28.71 -9.86
C VAL A 479 29.99 -29.98 -9.35
N LYS A 480 30.90 -29.82 -8.40
CA LYS A 480 31.58 -30.93 -7.70
C LYS A 480 31.53 -30.70 -6.20
N GLU A 481 31.45 -31.77 -5.43
CA GLU A 481 31.60 -31.74 -3.96
C GLU A 481 30.50 -30.93 -3.22
N ILE A 482 29.23 -31.12 -3.61
CA ILE A 482 28.07 -30.45 -2.99
C ILE A 482 27.29 -31.34 -2.02
N GLU A 483 27.78 -32.54 -1.72
CA GLU A 483 27.12 -33.52 -0.84
C GLU A 483 26.92 -32.96 0.57
N ASN A 484 27.87 -32.14 1.03
CA ASN A 484 27.85 -31.50 2.35
C ASN A 484 27.13 -30.15 2.37
N TYR A 485 26.58 -29.69 1.24
CA TYR A 485 25.91 -28.38 1.19
C TYR A 485 24.56 -28.48 1.90
N SER A 486 24.21 -27.45 2.65
CA SER A 486 22.87 -27.34 3.24
C SER A 486 21.86 -26.89 2.18
N ILE A 487 20.60 -27.34 2.31
CA ILE A 487 19.50 -26.88 1.44
C ILE A 487 18.75 -25.79 2.20
N GLU A 488 18.54 -24.64 1.58
CA GLU A 488 17.85 -23.50 2.19
C GLU A 488 16.77 -22.96 1.25
N GLY A 489 15.59 -22.69 1.80
CA GLY A 489 14.48 -22.10 1.07
C GLY A 489 14.41 -20.61 1.33
N VAL A 490 14.41 -19.81 0.26
CA VAL A 490 14.35 -18.35 0.36
C VAL A 490 13.36 -17.79 -0.64
N PHE A 491 12.81 -16.63 -0.33
CA PHE A 491 12.01 -15.84 -1.26
C PHE A 491 12.81 -14.66 -1.78
N VAL A 492 12.61 -14.35 -3.06
CA VAL A 492 13.09 -13.12 -3.69
C VAL A 492 11.89 -12.26 -4.06
N ILE A 493 11.90 -10.98 -3.67
CA ILE A 493 10.82 -10.03 -3.92
C ILE A 493 11.32 -8.79 -4.67
N ASN A 494 10.45 -8.16 -5.45
CA ASN A 494 10.73 -6.93 -6.18
C ASN A 494 10.72 -5.68 -5.28
N THR A 495 9.84 -5.65 -4.27
CA THR A 495 9.65 -4.50 -3.37
C THR A 495 9.58 -4.98 -1.92
N PRO A 496 10.17 -4.26 -0.94
CA PRO A 496 10.16 -4.67 0.46
C PRO A 496 8.75 -4.80 1.07
N THR A 497 8.63 -5.58 2.14
CA THR A 497 7.39 -5.76 2.93
C THR A 497 7.71 -5.98 4.40
N LEU A 498 6.95 -5.44 5.36
CA LEU A 498 7.24 -5.58 6.80
C LEU A 498 7.48 -7.03 7.24
N TYR A 499 6.75 -7.97 6.66
CA TYR A 499 6.88 -9.38 7.01
C TYR A 499 8.30 -9.93 6.75
N MET A 500 9.07 -9.35 5.82
CA MET A 500 10.45 -9.78 5.55
C MET A 500 11.37 -9.68 6.78
N TYR A 501 11.07 -8.79 7.72
CA TYR A 501 11.84 -8.55 8.94
C TYR A 501 11.51 -9.55 10.07
N ASN A 502 10.47 -10.38 9.92
CA ASN A 502 10.07 -11.38 10.90
C ASN A 502 9.67 -12.72 10.28
N SER A 503 10.05 -12.97 9.03
CA SER A 503 9.57 -14.09 8.25
C SER A 503 10.12 -15.44 8.73
N GLU A 504 9.37 -16.51 8.50
CA GLU A 504 9.82 -17.87 8.79
C GLU A 504 10.96 -18.32 7.87
N PHE A 505 10.77 -18.14 6.56
CA PHE A 505 11.81 -18.31 5.55
C PHE A 505 12.38 -16.94 5.22
N ARG A 506 13.67 -16.88 4.90
CA ARG A 506 14.32 -15.62 4.56
C ARG A 506 13.71 -15.04 3.29
N ILE A 507 13.40 -13.75 3.34
CA ILE A 507 12.90 -12.97 2.22
C ILE A 507 13.92 -11.89 1.93
N TYR A 508 14.40 -11.83 0.70
CA TYR A 508 15.37 -10.84 0.25
C TYR A 508 14.79 -10.05 -0.91
N THR A 509 15.11 -8.76 -0.97
CA THR A 509 14.85 -7.99 -2.19
C THR A 509 15.78 -8.43 -3.31
N ILE A 510 15.41 -8.14 -4.54
CA ILE A 510 16.28 -8.34 -5.71
C ILE A 510 17.63 -7.62 -5.56
N SER A 511 17.69 -6.48 -4.84
CA SER A 511 18.93 -5.76 -4.56
C SER A 511 19.83 -6.45 -3.53
N GLN A 512 19.26 -7.19 -2.58
CA GLN A 512 20.01 -7.86 -1.50
C GLN A 512 20.55 -9.23 -1.93
N ILE A 513 19.87 -9.92 -2.85
CA ILE A 513 20.14 -11.33 -3.13
C ILE A 513 21.55 -11.60 -3.66
N LYS A 514 22.16 -10.64 -4.37
CA LYS A 514 23.54 -10.74 -4.85
C LYS A 514 24.52 -10.94 -3.70
N ASP A 515 24.39 -10.14 -2.64
CA ASP A 515 25.26 -10.22 -1.47
C ASP A 515 24.98 -11.48 -0.63
N VAL A 516 23.74 -11.95 -0.60
CA VAL A 516 23.37 -13.22 0.04
C VAL A 516 24.09 -14.39 -0.65
N LEU A 517 24.00 -14.47 -1.98
CA LEU A 517 24.63 -15.54 -2.76
C LEU A 517 26.16 -15.53 -2.65
N LEU A 518 26.77 -14.37 -2.37
CA LEU A 518 28.21 -14.20 -2.17
C LEU A 518 28.67 -14.33 -0.71
N ASN A 519 27.78 -14.64 0.24
CA ASN A 519 28.06 -14.66 1.68
C ASN A 519 28.56 -13.31 2.24
N LYS A 520 28.07 -12.20 1.67
CA LYS A 520 28.40 -10.81 2.08
C LYS A 520 27.25 -10.12 2.83
N TYR A 521 26.03 -10.64 2.71
CA TYR A 521 24.88 -10.09 3.40
C TYR A 521 24.95 -10.41 4.90
N VAL A 522 24.78 -9.39 5.73
CA VAL A 522 24.77 -9.52 7.20
C VAL A 522 23.51 -8.83 7.73
N ASP A 523 22.74 -9.56 8.53
CA ASP A 523 21.61 -8.98 9.25
C ASP A 523 22.09 -7.91 10.24
N PRO A 524 21.49 -6.71 10.25
CA PRO A 524 21.79 -5.73 11.28
C PRO A 524 21.49 -6.31 12.67
N LYS A 525 22.33 -5.96 13.65
CA LYS A 525 22.11 -6.23 15.07
C LYS A 525 22.01 -4.90 15.80
N PHE A 526 21.00 -4.76 16.61
CA PHE A 526 20.74 -3.54 17.37
C PHE A 526 20.99 -3.79 18.86
N LEU A 527 21.59 -2.79 19.52
CA LEU A 527 21.68 -2.72 20.97
C LEU A 527 20.77 -1.59 21.40
N ILE A 528 19.74 -1.92 22.17
CA ILE A 528 18.68 -0.99 22.55
C ILE A 528 18.73 -0.84 24.06
N LEU A 529 18.92 0.40 24.50
CA LEU A 529 18.88 0.78 25.90
C LEU A 529 17.43 1.03 26.31
N ASP A 530 16.99 0.35 27.36
CA ASP A 530 15.74 0.59 28.04
C ASP A 530 16.04 1.42 29.29
N GLU A 531 15.82 2.72 29.17
CA GLU A 531 16.10 3.70 30.22
C GLU A 531 15.19 3.50 31.44
N GLU A 532 13.97 2.97 31.27
CA GLU A 532 13.04 2.73 32.37
C GLU A 532 13.51 1.56 33.25
N ASN A 533 14.05 0.49 32.63
CA ASN A 533 14.53 -0.70 33.33
C ASN A 533 16.06 -0.78 33.48
N ASN A 534 16.79 0.26 33.10
CA ASN A 534 18.26 0.33 33.07
C ASN A 534 18.91 -0.95 32.49
N SER A 535 18.32 -1.45 31.40
CA SER A 535 18.65 -2.75 30.79
C SER A 535 19.02 -2.56 29.32
N THR A 536 19.92 -3.39 28.80
CA THR A 536 20.29 -3.38 27.38
C THR A 536 19.83 -4.67 26.71
N TYR A 537 19.07 -4.55 25.63
CA TYR A 537 18.62 -5.68 24.82
C TYR A 537 19.43 -5.75 23.53
N SER A 538 19.93 -6.95 23.19
CA SER A 538 20.42 -7.24 21.85
C SER A 538 19.30 -7.79 21.00
N VAL A 539 19.00 -7.10 19.90
CA VAL A 539 17.94 -7.47 18.96
C VAL A 539 18.59 -7.83 17.63
N GLY A 540 18.28 -9.03 17.16
CA GLY A 540 18.67 -9.52 15.83
C GLY A 540 17.50 -10.20 15.15
N TYR A 541 17.67 -10.55 13.88
CA TYR A 541 16.62 -11.23 13.13
C TYR A 541 16.22 -12.57 13.81
N PRO A 542 14.91 -12.90 13.86
CA PRO A 542 13.78 -12.09 13.43
C PRO A 542 13.45 -10.98 14.45
N TYR A 543 13.20 -9.77 13.96
CA TYR A 543 13.27 -8.53 14.78
C TYR A 543 12.04 -8.30 15.66
N PHE A 544 10.90 -8.88 15.33
CA PHE A 544 9.65 -8.70 16.09
C PHE A 544 9.34 -9.93 16.93
N LYS A 545 10.19 -10.14 17.94
CA LYS A 545 10.03 -11.13 19.00
C LYS A 545 10.34 -10.52 20.34
N LYS A 546 9.65 -10.95 21.41
CA LYS A 546 9.95 -10.52 22.78
C LYS A 546 11.46 -10.66 23.07
N PRO A 547 12.15 -9.58 23.50
CA PRO A 547 13.59 -9.62 23.70
C PRO A 547 13.93 -10.58 24.84
N LYS A 548 15.07 -11.28 24.71
CA LYS A 548 15.66 -12.01 25.83
C LYS A 548 16.49 -11.01 26.64
N GLN A 549 16.15 -10.84 27.91
CA GLN A 549 16.90 -9.96 28.80
C GLN A 549 18.34 -10.49 28.95
N ILE A 550 19.33 -9.63 28.71
CA ILE A 550 20.72 -9.92 28.99
C ILE A 550 21.03 -9.25 30.33
N ASN A 551 21.15 -10.05 31.38
CA ASN A 551 21.66 -9.53 32.65
C ASN A 551 23.16 -9.29 32.48
N PHE A 552 23.55 -8.03 32.38
CA PHE A 552 24.94 -7.66 32.61
C PHE A 552 25.19 -7.71 34.12
N ASP A 553 25.77 -8.83 34.59
CA ASP A 553 26.28 -8.90 35.94
C ASP A 553 27.56 -8.04 36.01
N ARG A 554 27.42 -6.78 36.42
CA ARG A 554 28.54 -5.84 36.56
C ARG A 554 29.59 -6.29 37.60
N LEU A 555 29.35 -7.40 38.31
CA LEU A 555 30.24 -7.96 39.33
C LEU A 555 31.06 -9.17 38.85
N SER A 556 30.89 -9.65 37.61
CA SER A 556 31.64 -10.81 37.12
C SER A 556 33.02 -10.49 36.49
N GLU A 557 33.48 -9.23 36.54
CA GLU A 557 34.86 -8.86 36.21
C GLU A 557 35.68 -8.64 37.50
N GLN A 558 35.75 -9.65 38.36
CA GLN A 558 36.84 -9.81 39.32
C GLN A 558 37.18 -11.30 39.44
N ASN A 559 38.46 -11.62 39.19
CA ASN A 559 39.12 -12.93 39.14
C ASN A 559 39.01 -13.57 37.74
N ASP A 560 40.03 -13.47 36.89
CA ASP A 560 41.36 -14.03 37.15
C ASP A 560 42.52 -13.16 36.61
N HIS A 561 43.57 -13.09 37.43
CA HIS A 561 44.91 -12.61 37.08
C HIS A 561 45.74 -13.72 36.44
#